data_AF-A0A0D0DPF2-F1
#
_entry.id   AF-A0A0D0DPF2-F1
#
_cell.length_a   1.000
_cell.length_b   1.000
_cell.length_c   1.000
_cell.angle_alpha   90.00
_cell.angle_beta   90.00
_cell.angle_gamma   90.00
#
_symmetry.space_group_name_H-M   'P 1'
#
loop_
_entity.id
_entity.type
_entity.pdbx_description
1 polymer ?
#
loop_
_entity_poly.entity_id
_entity_poly.type
_entity_poly.pdbx_seq_one_letter_code
_entity_poly.pdbx_strand_id
1 'polypeptide(L)'
;MWASQLPLLEHFADFQPHLFYKKLCVYHKVFDCILSQISDHPIFLSHEICPQLPVAIQLTIFLNQAGHYGNVISPEDVAQWAGVSVGSVINCTHHIMITVLDQHNQFLGVPVVDPL
;
A
#
# COMPACT_ATOMS: atom_id res chain seq x y z
N MET A 1 -6.20 -11.21 21.26
CA MET A 1 -5.14 -11.43 20.25
C MET A 1 -5.80 -11.35 18.88
N TRP A 2 -5.58 -10.27 18.15
CA TRP A 2 -6.07 -10.14 16.77
C TRP A 2 -4.93 -10.63 15.87
N ALA A 3 -5.14 -11.74 15.16
CA ALA A 3 -4.12 -12.29 14.28
C ALA A 3 -4.06 -11.45 13.00
N SER A 4 -2.98 -10.69 12.82
CA SER A 4 -2.72 -9.94 11.59
C SER A 4 -2.71 -10.89 10.39
N GLN A 5 -3.35 -10.48 9.30
CA GLN A 5 -3.26 -11.22 8.03
C GLN A 5 -2.04 -10.85 7.19
N LEU A 6 -1.24 -9.84 7.61
CA LEU A 6 -0.07 -9.38 6.87
C LEU A 6 0.97 -10.49 6.63
N PRO A 7 1.34 -11.34 7.62
CA PRO A 7 2.34 -12.40 7.40
C PRO A 7 1.90 -13.46 6.38
N LEU A 8 0.59 -13.59 6.11
CA LEU A 8 0.08 -14.54 5.13
C LEU A 8 0.33 -14.09 3.69
N LEU A 9 0.59 -12.79 3.47
CA LEU A 9 0.78 -12.25 2.13
C LEU A 9 2.08 -12.73 1.47
N GLU A 10 3.15 -12.90 2.25
CA GLU A 10 4.39 -13.50 1.74
C GLU A 10 4.14 -14.92 1.22
N HIS A 11 3.42 -15.73 2.01
CA HIS A 11 3.03 -17.07 1.58
C HIS A 11 2.11 -17.06 0.34
N PHE A 12 1.19 -16.09 0.23
CA PHE A 12 0.31 -15.99 -0.93
C PHE A 12 1.04 -15.53 -2.19
N ALA A 13 2.03 -14.66 -2.07
CA ALA A 13 2.85 -14.22 -3.20
C ALA A 13 3.54 -15.41 -3.89
N ASP A 14 4.12 -16.31 -3.10
CA ASP A 14 4.90 -17.45 -3.61
C ASP A 14 4.03 -18.65 -4.03
N PHE A 15 2.99 -18.98 -3.25
CA PHE A 15 2.29 -20.26 -3.40
C PHE A 15 0.83 -20.11 -3.83
N GLN A 16 0.19 -18.96 -3.60
CA GLN A 16 -1.24 -18.76 -3.87
C GLN A 16 -1.55 -17.37 -4.46
N PRO A 17 -1.09 -17.06 -5.68
CA PRO A 17 -1.19 -15.70 -6.26
C PRO A 17 -2.63 -15.18 -6.38
N HIS A 18 -3.60 -16.09 -6.52
CA HIS A 18 -5.01 -15.76 -6.56
C HIS A 18 -5.53 -15.19 -5.22
N LEU A 19 -5.00 -15.66 -4.08
CA LEU A 19 -5.34 -15.09 -2.76
C LEU A 19 -4.66 -13.75 -2.54
N PHE A 20 -3.43 -13.58 -3.04
CA PHE A 20 -2.75 -12.29 -3.02
C PHE A 20 -3.56 -11.24 -3.78
N TYR A 21 -3.95 -11.54 -5.03
CA TYR A 21 -4.83 -10.69 -5.82
C TYR A 21 -6.17 -10.44 -5.14
N LYS A 22 -6.77 -11.49 -4.57
CA LYS A 22 -8.04 -11.35 -3.83
C LYS A 22 -7.89 -10.43 -2.63
N LYS A 23 -6.71 -10.26 -2.01
CA LYS A 23 -6.51 -9.44 -0.81
C LYS A 23 -6.10 -7.99 -1.10
N LEU A 24 -5.36 -7.76 -2.19
CA LEU A 24 -4.81 -6.44 -2.51
C LEU A 24 -5.33 -5.87 -3.82
N CYS A 25 -6.15 -6.62 -4.55
CA CYS A 25 -6.68 -6.28 -5.88
C CYS A 25 -5.61 -5.95 -6.93
N VAL A 26 -4.35 -6.35 -6.67
CA VAL A 26 -3.22 -6.20 -7.58
C VAL A 26 -2.45 -7.51 -7.66
N TYR A 27 -1.80 -7.76 -8.80
CA TYR A 27 -0.88 -8.89 -8.93
C TYR A 27 0.42 -8.60 -8.18
N HIS A 28 1.06 -9.66 -7.64
CA HIS A 28 2.31 -9.54 -6.89
C HIS A 28 3.40 -8.77 -7.65
N LYS A 29 3.59 -9.04 -8.95
CA LYS A 29 4.55 -8.28 -9.79
C LYS A 29 4.25 -6.78 -9.89
N VAL A 30 2.97 -6.41 -9.88
CA VAL A 30 2.56 -5.00 -9.91
C VAL A 30 2.81 -4.36 -8.55
N PHE A 31 2.52 -5.09 -7.47
CA PHE A 31 2.86 -4.67 -6.11
C PHE A 31 4.36 -4.37 -5.98
N ASP A 32 5.24 -5.27 -6.44
CA ASP A 32 6.69 -5.06 -6.38
C ASP A 32 7.14 -3.86 -7.22
N CYS A 33 6.51 -3.65 -8.38
CA CYS A 33 6.78 -2.51 -9.26
C CYS A 33 6.38 -1.17 -8.63
N ILE A 34 5.24 -1.12 -7.93
CA ILE A 34 4.83 0.07 -7.17
C ILE A 34 5.79 0.27 -6.00
N LEU A 35 6.06 -0.80 -5.26
CA LEU A 35 6.95 -0.77 -4.10
C LEU A 35 8.33 -0.22 -4.48
N SER A 36 8.93 -0.69 -5.58
CA SER A 36 10.24 -0.20 -6.02
C SER A 36 10.23 1.28 -6.41
N GLN A 37 9.13 1.79 -6.97
CA GLN A 37 9.00 3.21 -7.33
C GLN A 37 8.89 4.11 -6.10
N ILE A 38 8.15 3.68 -5.08
CA ILE A 38 7.86 4.51 -3.90
C ILE A 38 8.88 4.37 -2.76
N SER A 39 9.67 3.29 -2.73
CA SER A 39 10.50 2.94 -1.57
C SER A 39 11.54 4.00 -1.19
N ASP A 40 12.07 4.74 -2.16
CA ASP A 40 13.08 5.77 -1.94
C ASP A 40 12.49 7.14 -1.55
N HIS A 41 11.17 7.25 -1.43
CA HIS A 41 10.53 8.52 -1.13
C HIS A 41 10.80 8.98 0.32
N PRO A 42 11.23 10.24 0.53
CA PRO A 42 11.69 10.71 1.85
C PRO A 42 10.63 10.66 2.96
N ILE A 43 9.34 10.55 2.63
CA ILE A 43 8.26 10.40 3.62
C ILE A 43 8.39 9.13 4.47
N PHE A 44 8.99 8.08 3.92
CA PHE A 44 9.20 6.81 4.61
C PHE A 44 10.43 6.81 5.52
N LEU A 45 11.25 7.87 5.48
CA LEU A 45 12.34 8.05 6.41
C LEU A 45 11.76 8.38 7.79
N SER A 46 12.05 7.53 8.77
CA SER A 46 11.65 7.76 10.16
C SER A 46 12.52 8.88 10.74
N HIS A 47 11.93 10.07 10.91
CA HIS A 47 12.59 11.22 11.55
C HIS A 47 12.38 11.25 13.07
N GLU A 48 11.58 10.32 13.62
CA GLU A 48 11.19 10.30 15.02
C GLU A 48 11.62 9.02 15.76
N ILE A 49 11.55 9.08 17.09
CA ILE A 49 11.93 8.01 18.03
C ILE A 49 11.11 6.73 17.82
N CYS A 50 9.88 6.85 17.33
CA CYS A 50 9.02 5.72 17.01
C CYS A 50 9.26 5.25 15.56
N PRO A 51 9.66 3.98 15.36
CA PRO A 51 9.89 3.47 14.02
C PRO A 51 8.59 3.45 13.21
N GLN A 52 8.63 3.98 11.99
CA GLN A 52 7.53 3.83 11.05
C GLN A 52 7.42 2.38 10.57
N LEU A 53 6.24 2.00 10.10
CA LEU A 53 6.04 0.70 9.46
C LEU A 53 6.84 0.62 8.15
N PRO A 54 7.38 -0.55 7.76
CA PRO A 54 8.00 -0.77 6.46
C PRO A 54 7.08 -0.34 5.30
N VAL A 55 7.66 0.22 4.24
CA VAL A 55 6.91 0.72 3.06
C VAL A 55 5.98 -0.34 2.48
N ALA A 56 6.45 -1.59 2.39
CA ALA A 56 5.64 -2.72 1.92
C ALA A 56 4.38 -2.95 2.77
N ILE A 57 4.47 -2.78 4.10
CA ILE A 57 3.32 -2.90 5.00
C ILE A 57 2.38 -1.71 4.80
N GLN A 58 2.90 -0.49 4.66
CA GLN A 58 2.08 0.70 4.42
C GLN A 58 1.31 0.58 3.10
N LEU A 59 1.98 0.15 2.02
CA LEU A 59 1.39 -0.09 0.71
C LEU A 59 0.33 -1.19 0.75
N THR A 60 0.62 -2.27 1.47
CA THR A 60 -0.33 -3.38 1.67
C THR A 60 -1.63 -2.92 2.34
N ILE A 61 -1.53 -2.14 3.42
CA ILE A 61 -2.67 -1.60 4.14
C ILE A 61 -3.50 -0.70 3.21
N PHE A 62 -2.85 0.19 2.48
CA PHE A 62 -3.50 1.09 1.54
C PHE A 62 -4.24 0.33 0.43
N LEU A 63 -3.59 -0.65 -0.20
CA LEU A 63 -4.19 -1.43 -1.29
C LEU A 63 -5.34 -2.32 -0.82
N ASN A 64 -5.24 -2.90 0.39
CA ASN A 64 -6.36 -3.64 0.97
C ASN A 64 -7.59 -2.74 1.16
N GLN A 65 -7.38 -1.53 1.69
CA GLN A 65 -8.46 -0.55 1.87
C GLN A 65 -9.05 -0.10 0.52
N ALA A 66 -8.19 0.31 -0.41
CA ALA A 66 -8.60 0.85 -1.71
C ALA A 66 -9.27 -0.21 -2.61
N GLY A 67 -8.75 -1.43 -2.62
CA GLY A 67 -9.22 -2.50 -3.51
C GLY A 67 -10.55 -3.12 -3.08
N HIS A 68 -10.81 -3.23 -1.78
CA HIS A 68 -11.98 -3.96 -1.29
C HIS A 68 -13.19 -3.11 -0.99
N TYR A 69 -12.97 -1.89 -0.53
CA TYR A 69 -14.00 -1.21 0.23
C TYR A 69 -14.34 0.19 -0.28
N GLY A 70 -13.47 0.77 -1.12
CA GLY A 70 -13.67 2.14 -1.61
C GLY A 70 -13.84 3.13 -0.46
N ASN A 71 -14.62 4.18 -0.68
CA ASN A 71 -14.74 5.31 0.25
C ASN A 71 -15.63 5.03 1.50
N VAL A 72 -16.14 3.80 1.67
CA VAL A 72 -17.22 3.47 2.62
C VAL A 72 -16.73 2.69 3.86
N ILE A 73 -15.49 2.20 3.87
CA ILE A 73 -14.95 1.46 5.03
C ILE A 73 -14.43 2.37 6.14
N SER A 74 -14.65 1.90 7.36
CA SER A 74 -14.06 2.43 8.58
C SER A 74 -12.58 2.02 8.71
N PRO A 75 -11.65 2.95 8.97
CA PRO A 75 -10.25 2.64 9.29
C PRO A 75 -10.07 1.55 10.36
N GLU A 76 -11.06 1.37 11.24
CA GLU A 76 -11.16 0.33 12.27
C GLU A 76 -11.14 -1.10 11.69
N ASP A 77 -11.87 -1.34 10.60
CA ASP A 77 -11.95 -2.66 9.98
C ASP A 77 -10.62 -3.04 9.33
N VAL A 78 -9.96 -2.07 8.70
CA VAL A 78 -8.62 -2.22 8.12
C VAL A 78 -7.58 -2.41 9.21
N ALA A 79 -7.69 -1.68 10.32
CA ALA A 79 -6.84 -1.82 11.50
C ALA A 79 -6.96 -3.23 12.11
N GLN A 80 -8.18 -3.76 12.19
CA GLN A 80 -8.43 -5.12 12.64
C GLN A 80 -7.82 -6.17 11.70
N TRP A 81 -7.96 -5.98 10.39
CA TRP A 81 -7.40 -6.87 9.38
C TRP A 81 -5.86 -6.91 9.42
N ALA A 82 -5.24 -5.73 9.52
CA ALA A 82 -3.79 -5.58 9.53
C ALA A 82 -3.15 -5.82 10.91
N GLY A 83 -3.94 -5.80 11.99
CA GLY A 83 -3.44 -5.94 13.36
C GLY A 83 -2.63 -4.72 13.82
N VAL A 84 -3.01 -3.51 13.38
CA VAL A 84 -2.35 -2.24 13.72
C VAL A 84 -3.36 -1.27 14.37
N SER A 85 -2.89 -0.11 14.83
CA SER A 85 -3.81 0.93 15.32
C SER A 85 -4.52 1.65 14.16
N VAL A 86 -5.70 2.23 14.41
CA VAL A 86 -6.40 3.08 13.44
C VAL A 86 -5.52 4.24 12.96
N GLY A 87 -4.78 4.88 13.88
CA GLY A 87 -3.84 5.94 13.51
C GLY A 87 -2.74 5.46 12.56
N SER A 88 -2.29 4.21 12.70
CA SER A 88 -1.34 3.59 11.77
C SER A 88 -1.95 3.42 10.38
N VAL A 89 -3.22 3.02 10.26
CA VAL A 89 -3.92 2.92 8.96
C VAL A 89 -4.01 4.29 8.28
N ILE A 90 -4.39 5.32 9.04
CA ILE A 90 -4.48 6.71 8.53
C ILE A 90 -3.11 7.19 8.05
N ASN A 91 -2.05 6.98 8.84
CA ASN A 91 -0.70 7.38 8.46
C ASN A 91 -0.20 6.64 7.22
N CYS A 92 -0.42 5.32 7.12
CA CYS A 92 -0.08 4.54 5.92
C CYS A 92 -0.79 5.11 4.69
N THR A 93 -2.09 5.43 4.82
CA THR A 93 -2.88 6.01 3.73
C THR A 93 -2.31 7.36 3.29
N HIS A 94 -2.01 8.26 4.23
CA HIS A 94 -1.40 9.55 3.93
C HIS A 94 -0.04 9.41 3.24
N HIS A 95 0.84 8.55 3.75
CA HIS A 95 2.18 8.39 3.17
C HIS A 95 2.12 7.86 1.74
N ILE A 96 1.27 6.87 1.47
CA ILE A 96 1.11 6.32 0.12
C ILE A 96 0.48 7.37 -0.81
N MET A 97 -0.58 8.07 -0.38
CA MET A 97 -1.21 9.12 -1.18
C MET A 97 -0.25 10.27 -1.52
N ILE A 98 0.52 10.75 -0.54
CA ILE A 98 1.51 11.80 -0.77
C ILE A 98 2.56 11.34 -1.77
N THR A 99 3.08 10.11 -1.61
CA THR A 99 4.12 9.60 -2.52
C THR A 99 3.60 9.43 -3.95
N VAL A 100 2.40 8.89 -4.12
CA VAL A 100 1.76 8.72 -5.44
C VAL A 100 1.50 10.08 -6.10
N LEU A 101 1.08 11.09 -5.32
CA LEU A 101 0.86 12.44 -5.83
C LEU A 101 2.15 13.16 -6.20
N ASP A 102 3.22 12.98 -5.42
CA ASP A 102 4.54 13.56 -5.73
C ASP A 102 5.15 12.92 -6.99
N GLN A 103 4.95 11.61 -7.15
CA GLN A 103 5.39 10.84 -8.32
C GLN A 103 4.40 10.86 -9.48
N HIS A 104 3.37 11.72 -9.45
CA HIS A 104 2.28 11.77 -10.42
C HIS A 104 2.77 11.82 -11.88
N ASN A 105 3.85 12.54 -12.17
CA ASN A 105 4.39 12.63 -13.54
C ASN A 105 5.01 11.30 -14.05
N GLN A 106 5.44 10.41 -13.15
CA GLN A 106 5.92 9.08 -13.52
C GLN A 106 4.77 8.08 -13.68
N PHE A 107 3.74 8.18 -12.84
CA PHE A 107 2.57 7.29 -12.89
C PHE A 107 1.54 7.68 -13.96
N LEU A 108 1.42 8.97 -14.26
CA LEU A 108 0.45 9.54 -15.20
C LEU A 108 1.19 10.23 -16.35
N GLY A 109 1.99 9.44 -17.06
CA GLY A 109 2.45 9.83 -18.39
C GLY A 109 1.25 9.99 -19.32
N VAL A 110 0.72 11.21 -19.45
CA VAL A 110 -0.14 11.56 -20.57
C VAL A 110 0.70 11.30 -21.82
N PRO A 111 0.26 10.45 -22.76
CA PRO A 111 1.02 10.23 -23.98
C PRO A 111 1.19 11.58 -24.66
N VAL A 112 2.45 12.01 -24.81
CA VAL A 112 2.79 13.20 -25.58
C VAL A 112 2.35 12.88 -27.00
N VAL A 113 1.21 13.44 -27.41
CA VAL A 113 0.81 13.40 -28.82
C VAL A 113 1.77 14.34 -29.54
N ASP A 114 2.68 13.78 -30.33
CA ASP A 114 3.57 14.56 -31.17
C ASP A 114 2.74 15.48 -32.07
N PRO A 115 3.01 16.80 -32.13
CA PRO A 115 2.34 17.67 -33.07
C PRO A 115 2.75 17.31 -34.50
N LEU A 116 1.73 17.07 -35.34
CA LEU A 116 1.81 16.85 -36.78
C LEU A 116 2.52 17.98 -37.54
#